data_AF-A0A0C1UVP1-F1
#
_entry.id   AF-A0A0C1UVP1-F1
#
_cell.length_a   1.000
_cell.length_b   1.000
_cell.length_c   1.000
_cell.angle_alpha   90.00
_cell.angle_beta   90.00
_cell.angle_gamma   90.00
#
_symmetry.space_group_name_H-M   'P 1'
#
loop_
_entity.id
_entity.type
_entity.pdbx_description
1 polymer ?
#
loop_
_entity_poly.entity_id
_entity_poly.type
_entity_poly.pdbx_seq_one_letter_code
_entity_poly.pdbx_strand_id
1 'polypeptide(L)'
;MSSDVTIVLPDGTEQALNPDATGADLAEQLGGRAAKDALIAVADGTQLDLNQPLPDGSHVTLVFPASDEGLEVLRHSTAHVLAQAVLSLYPGATFSIGPPIEDGFYYDFDLPDGQTFSDEDLEKISSKMKEIVGRKQPFIRTEVERDEANRLFANHPYKLEILDGEADDPTSGPDDGVITTYRNTDEFVDLCRGPHVPDTGYLGHFELMRVAGAYWRGDENRQMLQRIYGTAWASKKDLKAHLVRLEEAAKRDHRKLAADLDLLSFPSELGGGLAVWHPKGAIIRKLMEDYSRQRHEEGGYQFVYTPHLANERLFQTSGHLDFYADGMYPPMEMDNGTYYPKPMNCPMHCLIFGHGQRSYKELPLRLFELGTVYRYERSGTLHGLMRIRGFTQDDSHLFVAPDQLADEIASLLDFVLSVLRAFGFEEFTFNLSTKDPEKYVGADDVWNQATAA
;
A
#
# COMPACT_ATOMS: atom_id res chain seq x y z
N MET A 1 -29.39 -16.38 -40.27
CA MET A 1 -28.22 -17.19 -39.87
C MET A 1 -27.33 -16.20 -39.17
N SER A 2 -27.14 -16.38 -37.86
CA SER A 2 -26.23 -15.50 -37.11
C SER A 2 -24.82 -15.75 -37.66
N SER A 3 -24.09 -14.69 -37.98
CA SER A 3 -22.73 -14.76 -38.52
C SER A 3 -21.78 -15.27 -37.43
N ASP A 4 -20.82 -16.11 -37.83
CA ASP A 4 -19.74 -16.57 -36.97
C ASP A 4 -18.98 -15.38 -36.37
N VAL A 5 -18.54 -15.51 -35.12
CA VAL A 5 -17.72 -14.51 -34.42
C VAL A 5 -16.27 -14.74 -34.83
N THR A 6 -15.60 -13.70 -35.31
CA THR A 6 -14.17 -13.77 -35.67
C THR A 6 -13.36 -13.06 -34.61
N ILE A 7 -12.39 -13.74 -34.02
CA ILE A 7 -11.46 -13.14 -33.05
C ILE A 7 -10.02 -13.20 -33.56
N VAL A 8 -9.17 -12.29 -33.08
CA VAL A 8 -7.77 -12.21 -33.44
C VAL A 8 -6.90 -12.63 -32.25
N LEU A 9 -6.06 -13.64 -32.44
CA LEU A 9 -5.10 -14.10 -31.43
C LEU A 9 -3.84 -13.21 -31.37
N PRO A 10 -3.02 -13.30 -30.31
CA PRO A 10 -1.81 -12.47 -30.17
C PRO A 10 -0.77 -12.65 -31.28
N ASP A 11 -0.78 -13.80 -31.98
CA ASP A 11 0.09 -14.08 -33.12
C ASP A 11 -0.46 -13.53 -34.46
N GLY A 12 -1.62 -12.86 -34.42
CA GLY A 12 -2.31 -12.31 -35.58
C GLY A 12 -3.20 -13.32 -36.31
N THR A 13 -3.31 -14.56 -35.83
CA THR A 13 -4.18 -15.57 -36.44
C THR A 13 -5.64 -15.29 -36.10
N GLU A 14 -6.51 -15.36 -37.12
CA GLU A 14 -7.96 -15.27 -36.94
C GLU A 14 -8.55 -16.66 -36.60
N GLN A 15 -9.47 -16.69 -35.63
CA GLN A 15 -10.27 -17.87 -35.31
C GLN A 15 -11.74 -17.55 -35.50
N ALA A 16 -12.44 -18.41 -36.26
CA ALA A 16 -13.88 -18.38 -36.36
C ALA A 16 -14.49 -19.24 -35.25
N LEU A 17 -15.41 -18.65 -34.51
CA LEU A 17 -16.17 -19.28 -33.42
C LEU A 17 -17.67 -19.17 -33.72
N ASN A 18 -18.46 -20.00 -33.05
CA ASN A 18 -19.91 -19.91 -33.14
C ASN A 18 -20.42 -18.54 -32.65
N PRO A 19 -21.61 -18.11 -33.08
CA PRO A 19 -22.31 -16.98 -32.46
C PRO A 19 -22.38 -17.13 -30.93
N ASP A 20 -22.16 -16.03 -30.21
CA ASP A 20 -22.13 -15.97 -28.73
C ASP A 20 -21.04 -16.81 -28.05
N ALA A 21 -20.01 -17.23 -28.81
CA ALA A 21 -18.89 -17.98 -28.25
C ALA A 21 -18.13 -17.19 -27.17
N THR A 22 -17.64 -17.94 -26.21
CA THR A 22 -17.00 -17.45 -25.00
C THR A 22 -15.49 -17.69 -25.01
N GLY A 23 -14.78 -17.13 -24.03
CA GLY A 23 -13.38 -17.47 -23.79
C GLY A 23 -13.17 -18.98 -23.53
N ALA A 24 -14.18 -19.67 -22.97
CA ALA A 24 -14.14 -21.10 -22.72
C ALA A 24 -14.19 -21.89 -24.03
N ASP A 25 -15.06 -21.50 -24.97
CA ASP A 25 -15.16 -22.13 -26.30
C ASP A 25 -13.85 -21.98 -27.08
N LEU A 26 -13.25 -20.78 -27.01
CA LEU A 26 -11.93 -20.53 -27.59
C LEU A 26 -10.87 -21.43 -26.95
N ALA A 27 -10.85 -21.51 -25.62
CA ALA A 27 -9.91 -22.33 -24.89
C ALA A 27 -10.04 -23.82 -25.26
N GLU A 28 -11.26 -24.33 -25.43
CA GLU A 28 -11.54 -25.68 -25.91
C GLU A 28 -11.04 -25.90 -27.34
N GLN A 29 -11.28 -24.96 -28.26
CA GLN A 29 -10.82 -25.04 -29.65
C GLN A 29 -9.29 -25.06 -29.78
N LEU A 30 -8.60 -24.26 -28.97
CA LEU A 30 -7.13 -24.26 -28.90
C LEU A 30 -6.58 -25.53 -28.24
N GLY A 31 -7.36 -26.15 -27.35
CA GLY A 31 -7.05 -27.41 -26.70
C GLY A 31 -5.84 -27.36 -25.76
N GLY A 32 -5.39 -28.54 -25.34
CA GLY A 32 -4.18 -28.69 -24.53
C GLY A 32 -4.26 -27.99 -23.17
N ARG A 33 -3.41 -26.98 -22.96
CA ARG A 33 -3.38 -26.17 -21.72
C ARG A 33 -4.44 -25.08 -21.72
N ALA A 34 -4.80 -24.53 -22.87
CA ALA A 34 -5.82 -23.49 -22.97
C ALA A 34 -7.14 -23.99 -22.35
N ALA A 35 -7.63 -25.14 -22.82
CA ALA A 35 -8.87 -25.77 -22.33
C ALA A 35 -8.86 -26.17 -20.84
N LYS A 36 -7.68 -26.27 -20.20
CA LYS A 36 -7.55 -26.77 -18.82
C LYS A 36 -7.25 -25.69 -17.80
N ASP A 37 -6.43 -24.74 -18.21
CA ASP A 37 -5.77 -23.82 -17.28
C ASP A 37 -6.22 -22.37 -17.50
N ALA A 38 -6.98 -22.04 -18.56
CA ALA A 38 -7.46 -20.67 -18.78
C ALA A 38 -8.38 -20.21 -17.65
N LEU A 39 -8.14 -19.00 -17.14
CA LEU A 39 -8.93 -18.42 -16.04
C LEU A 39 -9.96 -17.42 -16.55
N ILE A 40 -9.53 -16.49 -17.39
CA ILE A 40 -10.33 -15.39 -17.95
C ILE A 40 -9.87 -15.10 -19.38
N ALA A 41 -10.62 -14.28 -20.10
CA ALA A 41 -10.22 -13.71 -21.38
C ALA A 41 -9.99 -12.20 -21.25
N VAL A 42 -9.11 -11.65 -22.08
CA VAL A 42 -8.92 -10.22 -22.26
C VAL A 42 -9.22 -9.89 -23.71
N ALA A 43 -10.25 -9.09 -23.96
CA ALA A 43 -10.67 -8.65 -25.28
C ALA A 43 -10.43 -7.14 -25.43
N ASP A 44 -9.55 -6.73 -26.35
CA ASP A 44 -9.19 -5.33 -26.61
C ASP A 44 -8.79 -4.53 -25.34
N GLY A 45 -8.18 -5.22 -24.37
CA GLY A 45 -7.73 -4.65 -23.09
C GLY A 45 -8.76 -4.74 -21.96
N THR A 46 -9.99 -5.16 -22.22
CA THR A 46 -11.03 -5.39 -21.21
C THR A 46 -11.01 -6.83 -20.73
N GLN A 47 -10.95 -7.04 -19.40
CA GLN A 47 -11.01 -8.37 -18.80
C GLN A 47 -12.46 -8.88 -18.76
N LEU A 48 -12.66 -10.15 -19.14
CA LEU A 48 -13.95 -10.81 -19.21
C LEU A 48 -13.85 -12.18 -18.52
N ASP A 49 -14.90 -12.59 -17.77
CA ASP A 49 -14.95 -13.97 -17.28
C ASP A 49 -14.88 -14.93 -18.46
N LEU A 50 -14.32 -16.12 -18.24
CA LEU A 50 -14.13 -17.09 -19.31
C LEU A 50 -15.46 -17.50 -20.00
N ASN A 51 -16.58 -17.42 -19.28
CA ASN A 51 -17.91 -17.76 -19.77
C ASN A 51 -18.70 -16.56 -20.34
N GLN A 52 -18.10 -15.37 -20.43
CA GLN A 52 -18.73 -14.23 -21.10
C GLN A 52 -18.54 -14.32 -22.62
N PRO A 53 -19.55 -13.91 -23.43
CA PRO A 53 -19.41 -13.83 -24.87
C PRO A 53 -18.27 -12.90 -25.29
N LEU A 54 -17.48 -13.34 -26.27
CA LEU A 54 -16.39 -12.55 -26.83
C LEU A 54 -16.94 -11.55 -27.86
N PRO A 55 -16.49 -10.28 -27.85
CA PRO A 55 -16.86 -9.31 -28.87
C PRO A 55 -16.32 -9.71 -30.25
N ASP A 56 -17.16 -9.59 -31.28
CA ASP A 56 -16.76 -9.85 -32.67
C ASP A 56 -15.69 -8.86 -33.15
N GLY A 57 -14.65 -9.39 -33.79
CA GLY A 57 -13.49 -8.66 -34.29
C GLY A 57 -12.43 -8.31 -33.23
N SER A 58 -12.63 -8.72 -31.97
CA SER A 58 -11.72 -8.33 -30.88
C SER A 58 -10.38 -9.08 -30.88
N HIS A 59 -9.33 -8.42 -30.37
CA HIS A 59 -8.07 -9.05 -30.05
C HIS A 59 -8.17 -9.73 -28.69
N VAL A 60 -8.10 -11.08 -28.68
CA VAL A 60 -8.37 -11.88 -27.48
C VAL A 60 -7.11 -12.58 -27.00
N THR A 61 -6.82 -12.44 -25.71
CA THR A 61 -5.78 -13.18 -24.99
C THR A 61 -6.39 -13.97 -23.84
N LEU A 62 -5.98 -15.23 -23.66
CA LEU A 62 -6.34 -16.02 -22.48
C LEU A 62 -5.33 -15.81 -21.36
N VAL A 63 -5.84 -15.63 -20.14
CA VAL A 63 -5.01 -15.44 -18.94
C VAL A 63 -4.86 -16.77 -18.20
N PHE A 64 -3.66 -17.02 -17.70
CA PHE A 64 -3.28 -18.29 -17.07
C PHE A 64 -2.79 -18.08 -15.63
N PRO A 65 -2.92 -19.09 -14.74
CA PRO A 65 -2.66 -18.97 -13.31
C PRO A 65 -1.32 -18.35 -12.90
N ALA A 66 -0.25 -18.61 -13.67
CA ALA A 66 1.11 -18.19 -13.33
C ALA A 66 1.49 -16.80 -13.85
N SER A 67 0.61 -16.13 -14.61
CA SER A 67 0.79 -14.72 -15.00
C SER A 67 0.44 -13.79 -13.83
N ASP A 68 0.90 -12.55 -13.87
CA ASP A 68 0.61 -11.56 -12.83
C ASP A 68 -0.90 -11.29 -12.75
N GLU A 69 -1.56 -11.12 -13.91
CA GLU A 69 -3.02 -10.99 -14.01
C GLU A 69 -3.74 -12.26 -13.52
N GLY A 70 -3.20 -13.44 -13.82
CA GLY A 70 -3.75 -14.70 -13.34
C GLY A 70 -3.68 -14.84 -11.82
N LEU A 71 -2.59 -14.40 -11.19
CA LEU A 71 -2.46 -14.37 -9.73
C LEU A 71 -3.45 -13.39 -9.11
N GLU A 72 -3.65 -12.23 -9.72
CA GLU A 72 -4.65 -11.25 -9.29
C GLU A 72 -6.07 -11.85 -9.29
N VAL A 73 -6.47 -12.51 -10.38
CA VAL A 73 -7.78 -13.18 -10.49
C VAL A 73 -7.93 -14.31 -9.47
N LEU A 74 -6.88 -15.12 -9.25
CA LEU A 74 -6.88 -16.17 -8.22
C LEU A 74 -7.08 -15.58 -6.83
N ARG A 75 -6.38 -14.50 -6.50
CA ARG A 75 -6.45 -13.83 -5.19
C ARG A 75 -7.82 -13.20 -4.96
N HIS A 76 -8.33 -12.48 -5.95
CA HIS A 76 -9.66 -11.89 -5.92
C HIS A 76 -10.76 -12.95 -5.71
N SER A 77 -10.69 -14.05 -6.48
CA SER A 77 -11.64 -15.16 -6.34
C SER A 77 -11.51 -15.89 -5.00
N THR A 78 -10.30 -15.99 -4.45
CA THR A 78 -10.07 -16.57 -3.12
C THR A 78 -10.64 -15.68 -2.01
N ALA A 79 -10.61 -14.35 -2.17
CA ALA A 79 -11.24 -13.42 -1.25
C ALA A 79 -12.77 -13.65 -1.18
N HIS A 80 -13.43 -13.92 -2.29
CA HIS A 80 -14.86 -14.27 -2.31
C HIS A 80 -15.14 -15.59 -1.57
N VAL A 81 -14.29 -16.61 -1.75
CA VAL A 81 -14.42 -17.88 -1.00
C VAL A 81 -14.21 -17.66 0.50
N LEU A 82 -13.32 -16.74 0.89
CA LEU A 82 -13.15 -16.33 2.29
C LEU A 82 -14.43 -15.67 2.82
N ALA A 83 -15.03 -14.73 2.08
CA ALA A 83 -16.28 -14.07 2.49
C ALA A 83 -17.42 -15.08 2.66
N GLN A 84 -17.60 -15.97 1.69
CA GLN A 84 -18.60 -17.05 1.77
C GLN A 84 -18.37 -17.95 3.00
N ALA A 85 -17.12 -18.33 3.27
CA ALA A 85 -16.77 -19.16 4.43
C ALA A 85 -17.10 -18.46 5.75
N VAL A 86 -16.77 -17.18 5.88
CA VAL A 86 -17.06 -16.38 7.09
C VAL A 86 -18.56 -16.23 7.29
N LEU A 87 -19.33 -15.82 6.28
CA LEU A 87 -20.78 -15.66 6.41
C LEU A 87 -21.49 -16.98 6.73
N SER A 88 -20.97 -18.10 6.24
CA SER A 88 -21.49 -19.43 6.57
C SER A 88 -21.21 -19.84 8.02
N LEU A 89 -20.09 -19.40 8.61
CA LEU A 89 -19.67 -19.79 9.97
C LEU A 89 -20.19 -18.82 11.04
N TYR A 90 -20.43 -17.55 10.67
CA TYR A 90 -20.82 -16.47 11.57
C TYR A 90 -22.14 -15.85 11.10
N PRO A 91 -23.29 -16.46 11.39
CA PRO A 91 -24.59 -15.90 11.04
C PRO A 91 -24.77 -14.49 11.62
N GLY A 92 -25.19 -13.55 10.78
CA GLY A 92 -25.32 -12.14 11.15
C GLY A 92 -24.06 -11.30 10.93
N ALA A 93 -22.95 -11.91 10.52
CA ALA A 93 -21.80 -11.16 10.03
C ALA A 93 -22.15 -10.40 8.74
N THR A 94 -21.52 -9.24 8.58
CA THR A 94 -21.51 -8.50 7.32
C THR A 94 -20.07 -8.25 6.88
N PHE A 95 -19.89 -7.80 5.65
CA PHE A 95 -18.61 -7.70 4.98
C PHE A 95 -18.59 -6.46 4.09
N SER A 96 -17.39 -5.99 3.76
CA SER A 96 -17.21 -4.75 3.01
C SER A 96 -16.35 -4.95 1.77
N ILE A 97 -15.04 -4.68 1.84
CA ILE A 97 -14.12 -4.65 0.71
C ILE A 97 -13.11 -5.79 0.83
N GLY A 98 -12.84 -6.47 -0.29
CA GLY A 98 -11.94 -7.63 -0.32
C GLY A 98 -11.06 -7.72 -1.58
N PRO A 99 -10.15 -6.77 -1.80
CA PRO A 99 -9.39 -6.68 -3.03
C PRO A 99 -8.19 -7.63 -3.03
N PRO A 100 -7.69 -8.03 -4.21
CA PRO A 100 -6.35 -8.58 -4.34
C PRO A 100 -5.30 -7.51 -3.98
N ILE A 101 -4.14 -7.97 -3.49
CA ILE A 101 -2.94 -7.17 -3.24
C ILE A 101 -1.72 -7.89 -3.82
N GLU A 102 -0.57 -7.20 -3.91
CA GLU A 102 0.66 -7.66 -4.59
C GLU A 102 1.06 -9.12 -4.29
N ASP A 103 0.89 -9.57 -3.04
CA ASP A 103 1.27 -10.91 -2.59
C ASP A 103 0.09 -11.71 -1.99
N GLY A 104 -1.15 -11.28 -2.19
CA GLY A 104 -2.30 -11.94 -1.59
C GLY A 104 -3.62 -11.22 -1.74
N PHE A 105 -4.44 -11.24 -0.71
CA PHE A 105 -5.72 -10.54 -0.63
C PHE A 105 -6.05 -10.25 0.84
N TYR A 106 -7.05 -9.42 1.07
CA TYR A 106 -7.71 -9.34 2.36
C TYR A 106 -9.22 -9.28 2.20
N TYR A 107 -9.96 -9.42 3.29
CA TYR A 107 -11.37 -9.08 3.34
C TYR A 107 -11.72 -8.51 4.72
N ASP A 108 -12.51 -7.44 4.74
CA ASP A 108 -12.97 -6.76 5.95
C ASP A 108 -14.38 -7.21 6.37
N PHE A 109 -14.49 -7.65 7.63
CA PHE A 109 -15.72 -8.18 8.22
C PHE A 109 -16.16 -7.37 9.44
N ASP A 110 -17.46 -7.34 9.66
CA ASP A 110 -18.08 -6.86 10.88
C ASP A 110 -18.89 -8.02 11.48
N LEU A 111 -18.52 -8.43 12.69
CA LEU A 111 -19.11 -9.57 13.36
C LEU A 111 -20.16 -9.11 14.37
N PRO A 112 -21.28 -9.84 14.50
CA PRO A 112 -22.34 -9.49 15.43
C PRO A 112 -21.85 -9.61 16.88
N ASP A 113 -22.48 -8.83 17.77
CA ASP A 113 -22.29 -8.88 19.22
C ASP A 113 -20.85 -8.60 19.69
N GLY A 114 -20.04 -7.90 18.88
CA GLY A 114 -18.67 -7.53 19.23
C GLY A 114 -17.68 -8.70 19.24
N GLN A 115 -18.03 -9.81 18.58
CA GLN A 115 -17.14 -10.96 18.43
C GLN A 115 -15.86 -10.58 17.68
N THR A 116 -14.75 -11.24 18.00
CA THR A 116 -13.48 -11.08 17.27
C THR A 116 -12.93 -12.40 16.78
N PHE A 117 -12.23 -12.38 15.65
CA PHE A 117 -11.53 -13.56 15.16
C PHE A 117 -10.31 -13.86 16.04
N SER A 118 -10.11 -15.14 16.32
CA SER A 118 -8.88 -15.70 16.91
C SER A 118 -8.09 -16.50 15.88
N ASP A 119 -6.86 -16.90 16.23
CA ASP A 119 -6.06 -17.79 15.40
C ASP A 119 -6.74 -19.16 15.18
N GLU A 120 -7.46 -19.68 16.19
CA GLU A 120 -8.25 -20.91 16.05
C GLU A 120 -9.42 -20.75 15.07
N ASP A 121 -9.97 -19.54 14.96
CA ASP A 121 -11.03 -19.25 14.00
C ASP A 121 -10.50 -19.20 12.58
N LEU A 122 -9.28 -18.70 12.36
CA LEU A 122 -8.63 -18.77 11.05
C LEU A 122 -8.46 -20.23 10.58
N GLU A 123 -8.16 -21.16 11.48
CA GLU A 123 -8.07 -22.59 11.14
C GLU A 123 -9.43 -23.16 10.71
N LYS A 124 -10.51 -22.78 11.41
CA LYS A 124 -11.90 -23.18 11.07
C LYS A 124 -12.32 -22.59 9.71
N ILE A 125 -12.06 -21.30 9.49
CA ILE A 125 -12.37 -20.60 8.25
C ILE A 125 -11.58 -21.22 7.09
N SER A 126 -10.27 -21.44 7.25
CA SER A 126 -9.43 -22.12 6.25
C SER A 126 -9.96 -23.51 5.90
N SER A 127 -10.40 -24.28 6.89
CA SER A 127 -11.04 -25.58 6.68
C SER A 127 -12.34 -25.47 5.89
N LYS A 128 -13.17 -24.45 6.19
CA LYS A 128 -14.42 -24.18 5.46
C LYS A 128 -14.17 -23.73 4.02
N MET A 129 -13.16 -22.89 3.78
CA MET A 129 -12.74 -22.49 2.44
C MET A 129 -12.30 -23.71 1.62
N LYS A 130 -11.52 -24.63 2.20
CA LYS A 130 -11.10 -25.89 1.54
C LYS A 130 -12.30 -26.76 1.17
N GLU A 131 -13.33 -26.81 2.02
CA GLU A 131 -14.60 -27.49 1.71
C GLU A 131 -15.29 -26.86 0.49
N ILE A 132 -15.38 -25.53 0.45
CA ILE A 132 -15.99 -24.78 -0.67
C ILE A 132 -15.22 -25.00 -1.98
N VAL A 133 -13.88 -24.96 -1.93
CA VAL A 133 -13.01 -25.26 -3.08
C VAL A 133 -13.22 -26.70 -3.58
N GLY A 134 -13.37 -27.66 -2.66
CA GLY A 134 -13.64 -29.06 -3.00
C GLY A 134 -14.98 -29.30 -3.71
N ARG A 135 -15.93 -28.37 -3.57
CA ARG A 135 -17.26 -28.44 -4.22
C ARG A 135 -17.26 -27.91 -5.67
N LYS A 136 -16.21 -27.20 -6.10
CA LYS A 136 -16.09 -26.64 -7.47
C LYS A 136 -17.31 -25.82 -7.89
N GLN A 137 -17.68 -24.87 -7.03
CA GLN A 137 -18.82 -24.00 -7.25
C GLN A 137 -18.51 -23.03 -8.39
N PRO A 138 -19.37 -22.92 -9.43
CA PRO A 138 -19.13 -21.99 -10.52
C PRO A 138 -19.32 -20.55 -10.05
N PHE A 139 -18.50 -19.63 -10.53
CA PHE A 139 -18.74 -18.20 -10.34
C PHE A 139 -19.73 -17.71 -11.40
N ILE A 140 -20.86 -17.15 -10.96
CA ILE A 140 -21.93 -16.67 -11.84
C ILE A 140 -22.06 -15.16 -11.71
N ARG A 141 -21.67 -14.45 -12.78
CA ARG A 141 -21.85 -13.00 -12.91
C ARG A 141 -23.29 -12.69 -13.30
N THR A 142 -23.89 -11.70 -12.64
CA THR A 142 -25.20 -11.14 -13.00
C THR A 142 -25.15 -9.62 -12.99
N GLU A 143 -25.61 -9.00 -14.07
CA GLU A 143 -25.92 -7.57 -14.08
C GLU A 143 -27.29 -7.34 -13.46
N VAL A 144 -27.36 -6.40 -12.52
CA VAL A 144 -28.57 -6.13 -11.74
C VAL A 144 -28.90 -4.65 -11.76
N GLU A 145 -30.20 -4.36 -11.72
CA GLU A 145 -30.69 -3.00 -11.50
C GLU A 145 -30.44 -2.56 -10.05
N ARG A 146 -30.37 -1.24 -9.84
CA ARG A 146 -30.14 -0.65 -8.51
C ARG A 146 -31.11 -1.16 -7.44
N ASP A 147 -32.39 -1.28 -7.77
CA ASP A 147 -33.42 -1.75 -6.83
C ASP A 147 -33.26 -3.23 -6.45
N GLU A 148 -32.71 -4.06 -7.34
CA GLU A 148 -32.36 -5.45 -7.03
C GLU A 148 -31.11 -5.49 -6.16
N ALA A 149 -30.06 -4.74 -6.51
CA ALA A 149 -28.85 -4.65 -5.70
C ALA A 149 -29.15 -4.21 -4.25
N ASN A 150 -29.98 -3.18 -4.07
CA ASN A 150 -30.41 -2.72 -2.75
C ASN A 150 -31.14 -3.81 -1.95
N ARG A 151 -31.91 -4.67 -2.62
CA ARG A 151 -32.60 -5.80 -1.97
C ARG A 151 -31.63 -6.91 -1.59
N LEU A 152 -30.67 -7.24 -2.46
CA LEU A 152 -29.65 -8.27 -2.20
C LEU A 152 -28.75 -7.89 -1.02
N PHE A 153 -28.38 -6.61 -0.92
CA PHE A 153 -27.45 -6.12 0.09
C PHE A 153 -28.15 -5.39 1.26
N ALA A 154 -29.46 -5.58 1.45
CA ALA A 154 -30.22 -4.90 2.51
C ALA A 154 -29.65 -5.13 3.92
N ASN A 155 -29.02 -6.29 4.15
CA ASN A 155 -28.37 -6.64 5.42
C ASN A 155 -26.85 -6.38 5.42
N HIS A 156 -26.33 -5.75 4.36
CA HIS A 156 -24.91 -5.48 4.15
C HIS A 156 -24.68 -3.98 3.96
N PRO A 157 -24.69 -3.18 5.05
CA PRO A 157 -24.69 -1.71 4.97
C PRO A 157 -23.47 -1.15 4.21
N TYR A 158 -22.30 -1.77 4.36
CA TYR A 158 -21.09 -1.34 3.65
C TYR A 158 -21.20 -1.48 2.13
N LYS A 159 -21.89 -2.53 1.65
CA LYS A 159 -22.14 -2.70 0.20
C LYS A 159 -23.14 -1.68 -0.32
N LEU A 160 -24.11 -1.25 0.50
CA LEU A 160 -25.02 -0.15 0.16
C LEU A 160 -24.27 1.19 0.06
N GLU A 161 -23.35 1.49 0.98
CA GLU A 161 -22.50 2.69 0.90
C GLU A 161 -21.63 2.70 -0.36
N ILE A 162 -21.05 1.55 -0.75
CA ILE A 162 -20.29 1.41 -2.01
C ILE A 162 -21.19 1.65 -3.22
N LEU A 163 -22.40 1.09 -3.20
CA LEU A 163 -23.40 1.32 -4.25
C LEU A 163 -23.73 2.82 -4.37
N ASP A 164 -23.92 3.52 -3.26
CA ASP A 164 -24.23 4.96 -3.20
C ASP A 164 -23.05 5.86 -3.61
N GLY A 165 -21.87 5.29 -3.86
CA GLY A 165 -20.66 6.04 -4.21
C GLY A 165 -20.07 6.77 -3.01
N GLU A 166 -20.49 6.43 -1.79
CA GLU A 166 -19.96 7.02 -0.56
C GLU A 166 -18.63 6.39 -0.13
N ALA A 167 -18.32 5.21 -0.65
CA ALA A 167 -17.07 4.50 -0.44
C ALA A 167 -16.53 3.95 -1.76
N ASP A 168 -15.22 4.06 -1.95
CA ASP A 168 -14.53 3.54 -3.13
C ASP A 168 -13.98 2.13 -2.84
N ASP A 169 -14.19 1.22 -3.78
CA ASP A 169 -13.66 -0.14 -3.76
C ASP A 169 -13.14 -0.46 -5.16
N PRO A 170 -11.84 -0.74 -5.33
CA PRO A 170 -11.26 -0.98 -6.66
C PRO A 170 -11.90 -2.16 -7.41
N THR A 171 -12.59 -3.06 -6.70
CA THR A 171 -13.18 -4.27 -7.26
C THR A 171 -14.71 -4.24 -7.33
N SER A 172 -15.36 -3.20 -6.81
CA SER A 172 -16.83 -3.17 -6.61
C SER A 172 -17.47 -1.83 -7.00
N GLY A 173 -18.79 -1.75 -6.86
CA GLY A 173 -19.57 -0.55 -7.15
C GLY A 173 -19.90 -0.36 -8.63
N PRO A 174 -20.75 0.64 -8.96
CA PRO A 174 -21.21 0.87 -10.33
C PRO A 174 -20.07 1.28 -11.26
N ASP A 175 -19.99 0.66 -12.43
CA ASP A 175 -19.05 1.01 -13.51
C ASP A 175 -19.83 1.49 -14.74
N ASP A 176 -19.66 2.75 -15.12
CA ASP A 176 -20.50 3.41 -16.14
C ASP A 176 -22.01 3.20 -15.92
N GLY A 177 -22.43 3.08 -14.65
CA GLY A 177 -23.82 2.84 -14.24
C GLY A 177 -24.25 1.38 -14.21
N VAL A 178 -23.41 0.44 -14.65
CA VAL A 178 -23.66 -1.01 -14.59
C VAL A 178 -23.29 -1.54 -13.20
N ILE A 179 -24.22 -2.29 -12.58
CA ILE A 179 -24.00 -2.95 -11.30
C ILE A 179 -23.93 -4.45 -11.53
N THR A 180 -22.85 -5.06 -11.09
CA THR A 180 -22.61 -6.49 -11.23
C THR A 180 -22.52 -7.17 -9.88
N THR A 181 -22.99 -8.40 -9.82
CA THR A 181 -22.89 -9.26 -8.66
C THR A 181 -22.36 -10.62 -9.06
N TYR A 182 -21.66 -11.27 -8.14
CA TYR A 182 -21.17 -12.63 -8.31
C TYR A 182 -21.77 -13.55 -7.27
N ARG A 183 -22.20 -14.73 -7.71
CA ARG A 183 -22.69 -15.81 -6.86
C ARG A 183 -21.96 -17.10 -7.14
N ASN A 184 -21.66 -17.83 -6.08
CA ASN A 184 -21.12 -19.19 -6.19
C ASN A 184 -22.11 -20.24 -5.65
N THR A 185 -23.10 -19.78 -4.87
CA THR A 185 -24.29 -20.54 -4.48
C THR A 185 -25.48 -19.59 -4.39
N ASP A 186 -26.68 -20.12 -4.22
CA ASP A 186 -27.88 -19.28 -4.05
C ASP A 186 -27.85 -18.47 -2.74
N GLU A 187 -27.12 -18.94 -1.74
CA GLU A 187 -27.01 -18.33 -0.41
C GLU A 187 -25.90 -17.28 -0.30
N PHE A 188 -24.99 -17.18 -1.26
CA PHE A 188 -23.89 -16.22 -1.23
C PHE A 188 -23.86 -15.37 -2.50
N VAL A 189 -23.92 -14.06 -2.30
CA VAL A 189 -23.79 -13.04 -3.34
C VAL A 189 -22.84 -11.95 -2.87
N ASP A 190 -21.94 -11.52 -3.74
CA ASP A 190 -21.05 -10.39 -3.52
C ASP A 190 -21.27 -9.31 -4.59
N LEU A 191 -21.10 -8.05 -4.20
CA LEU A 191 -21.06 -6.91 -5.09
C LEU A 191 -19.63 -6.82 -5.60
N CYS A 192 -19.43 -7.05 -6.90
CA CYS A 192 -18.10 -7.14 -7.49
C CYS A 192 -18.19 -7.00 -9.01
N ARG A 193 -17.22 -6.32 -9.61
CA ARG A 193 -17.06 -6.14 -11.08
C ARG A 193 -16.50 -7.38 -11.77
N GLY A 194 -15.73 -8.18 -11.03
CA GLY A 194 -14.97 -9.31 -11.54
C GLY A 194 -13.68 -8.88 -12.23
N PRO A 195 -13.10 -9.75 -13.07
CA PRO A 195 -13.56 -11.11 -13.35
C PRO A 195 -13.18 -12.11 -12.24
N HIS A 196 -13.72 -13.32 -12.34
CA HIS A 196 -13.41 -14.45 -11.46
C HIS A 196 -12.95 -15.69 -12.23
N VAL A 197 -12.30 -16.60 -11.53
CA VAL A 197 -11.98 -17.94 -12.05
C VAL A 197 -13.26 -18.70 -12.42
N PRO A 198 -13.20 -19.73 -13.30
CA PRO A 198 -14.40 -20.44 -13.75
C PRO A 198 -15.18 -21.10 -12.59
N ASP A 199 -14.46 -21.73 -11.65
CA ASP A 199 -15.05 -22.34 -10.47
C ASP A 199 -14.07 -22.33 -9.27
N THR A 200 -14.60 -22.52 -8.06
CA THR A 200 -13.80 -22.51 -6.82
C THR A 200 -12.71 -23.57 -6.78
N GLY A 201 -12.77 -24.62 -7.62
CA GLY A 201 -11.78 -25.68 -7.71
C GLY A 201 -10.41 -25.23 -8.23
N TYR A 202 -10.34 -24.08 -8.91
CA TYR A 202 -9.07 -23.47 -9.32
C TYR A 202 -8.27 -22.90 -8.13
N LEU A 203 -8.92 -22.70 -6.98
CA LEU A 203 -8.36 -21.99 -5.81
C LEU A 203 -7.73 -22.97 -4.81
N GLY A 204 -6.93 -23.93 -5.31
CA GLY A 204 -6.41 -25.03 -4.50
C GLY A 204 -5.22 -24.69 -3.58
N HIS A 205 -4.63 -23.50 -3.71
CA HIS A 205 -3.33 -23.16 -3.10
C HIS A 205 -3.36 -21.79 -2.43
N PHE A 206 -4.01 -21.72 -1.27
CA PHE A 206 -4.09 -20.53 -0.44
C PHE A 206 -3.69 -20.81 1.02
N GLU A 207 -3.36 -19.75 1.74
CA GLU A 207 -3.13 -19.74 3.19
C GLU A 207 -3.71 -18.46 3.80
N LEU A 208 -4.39 -18.56 4.96
CA LEU A 208 -4.79 -17.38 5.74
C LEU A 208 -3.64 -17.00 6.68
N MET A 209 -3.34 -15.71 6.76
CA MET A 209 -2.09 -15.22 7.34
C MET A 209 -2.28 -14.61 8.74
N ARG A 210 -3.15 -13.60 8.86
CA ARG A 210 -3.36 -12.85 10.11
C ARG A 210 -4.66 -12.07 10.09
N VAL A 211 -5.13 -11.71 11.28
CA VAL A 211 -6.21 -10.75 11.49
C VAL A 211 -5.62 -9.39 11.87
N ALA A 212 -6.21 -8.30 11.36
CA ALA A 212 -5.90 -6.93 11.78
C ALA A 212 -7.20 -6.12 11.95
N GLY A 213 -7.13 -5.00 12.67
CA GLY A 213 -8.22 -4.02 12.68
C GLY A 213 -8.09 -3.05 11.51
N ALA A 214 -9.21 -2.70 10.88
CA ALA A 214 -9.29 -1.68 9.85
C ALA A 214 -10.50 -0.77 10.13
N TYR A 215 -10.33 0.54 10.01
CA TYR A 215 -11.46 1.46 10.15
C TYR A 215 -12.15 1.62 8.80
N TRP A 216 -13.49 1.59 8.80
CA TRP A 216 -14.26 1.82 7.58
C TRP A 216 -13.87 3.17 6.95
N ARG A 217 -13.52 3.16 5.66
CA ARG A 217 -12.98 4.32 4.90
C ARG A 217 -11.72 4.97 5.48
N GLY A 218 -11.01 4.27 6.36
CA GLY A 218 -9.83 4.80 7.06
C GLY A 218 -10.16 5.89 8.11
N ASP A 219 -11.44 6.06 8.47
CA ASP A 219 -11.91 7.04 9.45
C ASP A 219 -12.05 6.39 10.83
N GLU A 220 -11.20 6.79 11.78
CA GLU A 220 -11.17 6.26 13.15
C GLU A 220 -12.46 6.51 13.95
N ASN A 221 -13.32 7.42 13.48
CA ASN A 221 -14.63 7.68 14.09
C ASN A 221 -15.73 6.74 13.57
N ARG A 222 -15.42 5.91 12.56
CA ARG A 222 -16.34 4.93 11.99
C ARG A 222 -16.14 3.53 12.59
N GLN A 223 -17.03 2.61 12.23
CA GLN A 223 -16.98 1.23 12.70
C GLN A 223 -15.62 0.59 12.41
N MET A 224 -15.05 -0.03 13.44
CA MET A 224 -13.83 -0.82 13.31
C MET A 224 -14.20 -2.22 12.80
N LEU A 225 -13.66 -2.55 11.64
CA LEU A 225 -13.80 -3.85 10.97
C LEU A 225 -12.61 -4.75 11.29
N GLN A 226 -12.81 -6.04 11.06
CA GLN A 226 -11.78 -7.07 11.21
C GLN A 226 -11.34 -7.55 9.84
N ARG A 227 -10.09 -7.24 9.51
CA ARG A 227 -9.44 -7.59 8.26
C ARG A 227 -8.76 -8.94 8.38
N ILE A 228 -9.17 -9.91 7.57
CA ILE A 228 -8.44 -11.17 7.42
C ILE A 228 -7.54 -11.07 6.19
N TYR A 229 -6.23 -11.24 6.37
CA TYR A 229 -5.27 -11.35 5.26
C TYR A 229 -5.09 -12.81 4.84
N GLY A 230 -4.97 -13.03 3.54
CA GLY A 230 -4.63 -14.32 2.95
C GLY A 230 -3.71 -14.19 1.74
N THR A 231 -3.20 -15.30 1.25
CA THR A 231 -2.41 -15.36 0.02
C THR A 231 -2.87 -16.55 -0.83
N ALA A 232 -2.82 -16.42 -2.16
CA ALA A 232 -3.20 -17.46 -3.12
C ALA A 232 -2.23 -17.50 -4.30
N TRP A 233 -1.93 -18.70 -4.80
CA TRP A 233 -0.89 -18.95 -5.81
C TRP A 233 -1.33 -19.98 -6.85
N ALA A 234 -0.71 -19.91 -8.03
CA ALA A 234 -0.95 -20.87 -9.12
C ALA A 234 -0.62 -22.32 -8.76
N SER A 235 0.35 -22.54 -7.86
CA SER A 235 0.81 -23.89 -7.49
C SER A 235 1.17 -24.01 -6.02
N LYS A 236 1.08 -25.24 -5.49
CA LYS A 236 1.57 -25.58 -4.14
C LYS A 236 3.05 -25.25 -3.95
N LYS A 237 3.86 -25.34 -5.01
CA LYS A 237 5.28 -25.03 -4.97
C LYS A 237 5.50 -23.54 -4.71
N ASP A 238 4.74 -22.69 -5.40
CA ASP A 238 4.88 -21.23 -5.32
C ASP A 238 4.37 -20.71 -3.97
N LEU A 239 3.23 -21.22 -3.49
CA LEU A 239 2.75 -20.95 -2.13
C LEU A 239 3.82 -21.30 -1.09
N LYS A 240 4.39 -22.51 -1.16
CA LYS A 240 5.45 -22.92 -0.23
C LYS A 240 6.68 -22.01 -0.32
N ALA A 241 7.10 -21.63 -1.53
CA ALA A 241 8.22 -20.73 -1.73
C ALA A 241 7.96 -19.35 -1.10
N HIS A 242 6.75 -18.81 -1.28
CA HIS A 242 6.34 -17.55 -0.67
C HIS A 242 6.35 -17.63 0.87
N LEU A 243 5.77 -18.68 1.47
CA LEU A 243 5.77 -18.85 2.92
C LEU A 243 7.20 -18.98 3.49
N VAL A 244 8.11 -19.66 2.80
CA VAL A 244 9.53 -19.72 3.19
C VAL A 244 10.18 -18.33 3.13
N ARG A 245 9.88 -17.52 2.10
CA ARG A 245 10.39 -16.13 2.03
C ARG A 245 9.90 -15.28 3.19
N LEU A 246 8.62 -15.42 3.57
CA LEU A 246 8.07 -14.71 4.73
C LEU A 246 8.73 -15.14 6.04
N GLU A 247 8.98 -16.43 6.22
CA GLU A 247 9.70 -16.95 7.40
C GLU A 247 11.13 -16.40 7.46
N GLU A 248 11.83 -16.38 6.33
CA GLU A 248 13.17 -15.82 6.21
C GLU A 248 13.19 -14.30 6.45
N ALA A 249 12.19 -13.56 5.95
CA ALA A 249 12.03 -12.14 6.23
C ALA A 249 11.76 -11.88 7.73
N ALA A 250 10.89 -12.65 8.36
CA ALA A 250 10.58 -12.54 9.79
C ALA A 250 11.81 -12.81 10.68
N LYS A 251 12.74 -13.69 10.27
CA LYS A 251 14.02 -13.88 10.96
C LYS A 251 14.93 -12.65 10.90
N ARG A 252 14.76 -11.79 9.89
CA ARG A 252 15.57 -10.59 9.64
C ARG A 252 14.86 -9.29 10.05
N ASP A 253 13.70 -9.39 10.71
CA ASP A 253 12.98 -8.23 11.24
C ASP A 253 13.86 -7.50 12.27
N HIS A 254 14.13 -6.21 12.03
CA HIS A 254 15.01 -5.41 12.88
C HIS A 254 14.49 -5.30 14.32
N ARG A 255 13.17 -5.43 14.55
CA ARG A 255 12.58 -5.39 15.90
C ARG A 255 12.94 -6.64 16.69
N LYS A 256 12.90 -7.80 16.02
CA LYS A 256 13.34 -9.07 16.60
C LYS A 256 14.84 -9.04 16.88
N LEU A 257 15.63 -8.65 15.88
CA LEU A 257 17.09 -8.55 16.04
C LEU A 257 17.50 -7.52 17.10
N ALA A 258 16.80 -6.39 17.19
CA ALA A 258 17.03 -5.37 18.20
C ALA A 258 16.91 -5.93 19.62
N ALA A 259 15.88 -6.74 19.87
CA ALA A 259 15.66 -7.41 21.15
C ALA A 259 16.68 -8.54 21.37
N ASP A 260 16.81 -9.46 20.42
CA ASP A 260 17.67 -10.66 20.52
C ASP A 260 19.15 -10.28 20.73
N LEU A 261 19.62 -9.19 20.12
CA LEU A 261 21.00 -8.73 20.20
C LEU A 261 21.24 -7.66 21.27
N ASP A 262 20.20 -7.25 22.01
CA ASP A 262 20.26 -6.20 23.04
C ASP A 262 20.76 -4.85 22.48
N LEU A 263 20.18 -4.42 21.34
CA LEU A 263 20.57 -3.18 20.66
C LEU A 263 19.73 -1.99 21.11
N LEU A 264 18.41 -2.17 21.23
CA LEU A 264 17.47 -1.14 21.65
C LEU A 264 16.16 -1.74 22.14
N SER A 265 15.35 -0.92 22.82
CA SER A 265 14.01 -1.28 23.26
C SER A 265 13.01 -0.13 23.06
N PHE A 266 11.72 -0.44 23.21
CA PHE A 266 10.62 0.52 23.23
C PHE A 266 9.78 0.31 24.51
N PRO A 267 10.24 0.82 25.67
CA PRO A 267 9.51 0.70 26.93
C PRO A 267 8.13 1.36 26.84
N SER A 268 7.09 0.67 27.29
CA SER A 268 5.72 1.20 27.23
C SER A 268 5.53 2.44 28.10
N GLU A 269 6.34 2.58 29.16
CA GLU A 269 6.36 3.72 30.07
C GLU A 269 6.78 5.03 29.39
N LEU A 270 7.57 4.96 28.30
CA LEU A 270 7.93 6.13 27.51
C LEU A 270 6.86 6.50 26.48
N GLY A 271 6.00 5.54 26.12
CA GLY A 271 5.04 5.68 25.03
C GLY A 271 5.58 5.17 23.69
N GLY A 272 4.64 4.93 22.77
CA GLY A 272 4.95 4.34 21.46
C GLY A 272 5.82 5.22 20.58
N GLY A 273 6.76 4.59 19.87
CA GLY A 273 7.59 5.27 18.86
C GLY A 273 8.69 6.13 19.48
N LEU A 274 9.22 5.77 20.64
CA LEU A 274 10.37 6.41 21.27
C LEU A 274 11.39 5.32 21.64
N ALA A 275 12.44 5.20 20.83
CA ALA A 275 13.44 4.14 20.98
C ALA A 275 14.45 4.47 22.07
N VAL A 276 14.78 3.49 22.91
CA VAL A 276 15.87 3.55 23.89
C VAL A 276 17.04 2.73 23.37
N TRP A 277 18.14 3.39 23.04
CA TRP A 277 19.35 2.75 22.54
C TRP A 277 20.14 2.15 23.70
N HIS A 278 20.38 0.83 23.66
CA HIS A 278 21.21 0.12 24.63
C HIS A 278 22.69 0.23 24.25
N PRO A 279 23.66 -0.12 25.12
CA PRO A 279 25.08 0.09 24.84
C PRO A 279 25.56 -0.48 23.49
N LYS A 280 25.06 -1.66 23.08
CA LYS A 280 25.44 -2.29 21.80
C LYS A 280 24.82 -1.59 20.59
N GLY A 281 23.58 -1.14 20.67
CA GLY A 281 22.99 -0.34 19.59
C GLY A 281 23.60 1.06 19.54
N ALA A 282 23.89 1.64 20.71
CA ALA A 282 24.48 2.96 20.83
C ALA A 282 25.88 3.02 20.18
N ILE A 283 26.70 1.97 20.28
CA ILE A 283 27.98 1.95 19.56
C ILE A 283 27.81 1.89 18.04
N ILE A 284 26.82 1.14 17.53
CA ILE A 284 26.50 1.10 16.09
C ILE A 284 26.09 2.50 15.63
N ARG A 285 25.13 3.10 16.34
CA ARG A 285 24.68 4.47 16.07
C ARG A 285 25.86 5.44 16.09
N LYS A 286 26.70 5.41 17.13
CA LYS A 286 27.88 6.28 17.24
C LYS A 286 28.79 6.15 16.02
N LEU A 287 29.11 4.94 15.58
CA LEU A 287 29.98 4.72 14.42
C LEU A 287 29.37 5.28 13.14
N MET A 288 28.06 5.13 12.94
CA MET A 288 27.34 5.72 11.81
C MET A 288 27.35 7.26 11.87
N GLU A 289 27.08 7.82 13.04
CA GLU A 289 27.10 9.27 13.26
C GLU A 289 28.50 9.86 13.04
N ASP A 290 29.56 9.22 13.56
CA ASP A 290 30.94 9.64 13.36
C ASP A 290 31.34 9.61 11.88
N TYR A 291 30.96 8.55 11.17
CA TYR A 291 31.18 8.46 9.72
C TYR A 291 30.45 9.57 8.96
N SER A 292 29.17 9.80 9.28
CA SER A 292 28.39 10.88 8.68
C SER A 292 29.05 12.25 8.93
N ARG A 293 29.51 12.52 10.16
CA ARG A 293 30.26 13.73 10.48
C ARG A 293 31.52 13.87 9.64
N GLN A 294 32.35 12.84 9.60
CA GLN A 294 33.59 12.89 8.81
C GLN A 294 33.28 13.21 7.33
N ARG A 295 32.28 12.54 6.74
CA ARG A 295 31.89 12.76 5.35
C ARG A 295 31.41 14.18 5.09
N HIS A 296 30.59 14.74 5.97
CA HIS A 296 30.10 16.11 5.87
C HIS A 296 31.22 17.14 6.07
N GLU A 297 32.16 16.90 6.99
CA GLU A 297 33.34 17.75 7.17
C GLU A 297 34.22 17.79 5.92
N GLU A 298 34.52 16.63 5.34
CA GLU A 298 35.27 16.51 4.08
C GLU A 298 34.51 17.13 2.89
N GLY A 299 33.18 17.12 2.93
CA GLY A 299 32.29 17.76 1.95
C GLY A 299 32.14 19.28 2.12
N GLY A 300 32.81 19.88 3.10
CA GLY A 300 32.75 21.33 3.35
C GLY A 300 31.45 21.81 3.99
N TYR A 301 30.73 20.93 4.69
CA TYR A 301 29.56 21.30 5.49
C TYR A 301 29.97 21.91 6.82
N GLN A 302 29.17 22.86 7.29
CA GLN A 302 29.36 23.56 8.55
C GLN A 302 28.40 23.02 9.60
N PHE A 303 28.95 22.47 10.68
CA PHE A 303 28.18 21.89 11.76
C PHE A 303 27.46 22.96 12.58
N VAL A 304 26.16 22.74 12.81
CA VAL A 304 25.33 23.57 13.67
C VAL A 304 24.55 22.71 14.66
N TYR A 305 24.04 23.34 15.72
CA TYR A 305 23.19 22.71 16.71
C TYR A 305 22.02 23.63 17.02
N THR A 306 20.80 23.12 16.93
CA THR A 306 19.58 23.92 17.13
C THR A 306 18.68 23.30 18.21
N PRO A 307 17.93 24.13 18.97
CA PRO A 307 17.05 23.63 20.04
C PRO A 307 15.98 22.65 19.54
N HIS A 308 15.47 21.80 20.43
CA HIS A 308 14.34 20.91 20.13
C HIS A 308 12.98 21.60 20.17
N LEU A 309 12.88 22.72 20.88
CA LEU A 309 11.64 23.47 21.05
C LEU A 309 11.77 24.83 20.37
N ALA A 310 10.69 25.29 19.74
CA ALA A 310 10.61 26.64 19.23
C ALA A 310 9.21 27.23 19.42
N ASN A 311 9.17 28.55 19.49
CA ASN A 311 7.92 29.30 19.60
C ASN A 311 7.09 29.13 18.33
N GLU A 312 5.77 29.07 18.48
CA GLU A 312 4.77 28.96 17.41
C GLU A 312 5.06 29.88 16.22
N ARG A 313 5.46 31.12 16.49
CA ARG A 313 5.74 32.13 15.45
C ARG A 313 6.75 31.66 14.43
N LEU A 314 7.75 30.86 14.83
CA LEU A 314 8.75 30.33 13.89
C LEU A 314 8.10 29.40 12.88
N PHE A 315 7.21 28.50 13.34
CA PHE A 315 6.53 27.52 12.49
C PHE A 315 5.39 28.12 11.67
N GLN A 316 4.75 29.19 12.16
CA GLN A 316 3.85 30.01 11.34
C GLN A 316 4.62 30.71 10.22
N THR A 317 5.76 31.33 10.54
CA THR A 317 6.59 32.02 9.54
C THR A 317 7.11 31.07 8.47
N SER A 318 7.45 29.84 8.84
CA SER A 318 7.88 28.80 7.90
C SER A 318 6.74 28.05 7.21
N GLY A 319 5.47 28.39 7.50
CA GLY A 319 4.27 27.72 6.97
C GLY A 319 4.03 26.29 7.47
N HIS A 320 4.85 25.78 8.40
CA HIS A 320 4.73 24.39 8.86
C HIS A 320 3.44 24.15 9.64
N LEU A 321 2.95 25.14 10.39
CA LEU A 321 1.66 25.00 11.06
C LEU A 321 0.48 24.99 10.08
N ASP A 322 0.57 25.70 8.96
CA ASP A 322 -0.51 25.71 7.97
C ASP A 322 -0.61 24.39 7.19
N PHE A 323 0.54 23.78 6.87
CA PHE A 323 0.59 22.60 6.00
C PHE A 323 0.83 21.27 6.74
N TYR A 324 1.39 21.30 7.94
CA TYR A 324 1.92 20.14 8.65
C TYR A 324 1.48 20.04 10.13
N ALA A 325 0.54 20.89 10.59
CA ALA A 325 0.06 20.85 11.98
C ALA A 325 -0.39 19.46 12.45
N ASP A 326 -1.11 18.71 11.61
CA ASP A 326 -1.59 17.36 11.94
C ASP A 326 -0.47 16.35 12.20
N GLY A 327 0.72 16.60 11.65
CA GLY A 327 1.92 15.79 11.86
C GLY A 327 2.84 16.31 12.98
N MET A 328 2.47 17.42 13.63
CA MET A 328 3.22 18.01 14.74
C MET A 328 2.69 17.53 16.09
N TYR A 329 3.57 17.45 17.09
CA TYR A 329 3.12 17.23 18.45
C TYR A 329 2.24 18.39 18.92
N PRO A 330 1.24 18.13 19.80
CA PRO A 330 0.39 19.18 20.33
C PRO A 330 1.17 20.34 20.97
N PRO A 331 0.64 21.58 20.92
CA PRO A 331 1.28 22.74 21.52
C PRO A 331 1.50 22.57 23.02
N MET A 332 2.60 23.11 23.51
CA MET A 332 2.85 23.36 24.93
C MET A 332 2.53 24.82 25.22
N GLU A 333 1.45 25.06 25.95
CA GLU A 333 1.03 26.40 26.37
C GLU A 333 1.83 26.84 27.59
N MET A 334 2.58 27.93 27.44
CA MET A 334 3.39 28.54 28.49
C MET A 334 2.90 29.97 28.76
N ASP A 335 3.30 30.53 29.90
CA ASP A 335 2.97 31.90 30.31
C ASP A 335 3.50 32.97 29.32
N ASN A 336 4.57 32.65 28.60
CA ASN A 336 5.21 33.51 27.62
C ASN A 336 4.98 33.08 26.16
N GLY A 337 4.00 32.22 25.91
CA GLY A 337 3.54 31.84 24.56
C GLY A 337 3.49 30.34 24.33
N THR A 338 3.17 29.98 23.09
CA THR A 338 2.97 28.59 22.67
C THR A 338 4.23 28.03 22.02
N TYR A 339 4.63 26.82 22.42
CA TYR A 339 5.84 26.16 21.93
C TYR A 339 5.53 24.79 21.35
N TYR A 340 6.33 24.39 20.36
CA TYR A 340 6.23 23.08 19.73
C TYR A 340 7.59 22.38 19.74
N PRO A 341 7.62 21.05 19.93
CA PRO A 341 8.75 20.23 19.49
C PRO A 341 8.95 20.37 17.98
N LYS A 342 10.19 20.55 17.52
CA LYS A 342 10.46 20.75 16.09
C LYS A 342 10.14 19.47 15.28
N PRO A 343 9.33 19.54 14.22
CA PRO A 343 9.12 18.42 13.30
C PRO A 343 10.21 18.30 12.22
N MET A 344 10.97 19.37 12.02
CA MET A 344 12.02 19.55 11.01
C MET A 344 13.04 20.61 11.48
N ASN A 345 14.28 20.57 10.96
CA ASN A 345 15.34 21.50 11.36
C ASN A 345 15.39 22.78 10.49
N CYS A 346 14.75 22.76 9.32
CA CYS A 346 14.83 23.80 8.28
C CYS A 346 14.62 25.24 8.82
N PRO A 347 13.58 25.52 9.62
CA PRO A 347 13.32 26.88 10.10
C PRO A 347 14.46 27.43 10.97
N MET A 348 15.11 26.57 11.77
CA MET A 348 16.21 26.99 12.63
C MET A 348 17.49 27.24 11.82
N HIS A 349 17.74 26.44 10.78
CA HIS A 349 18.87 26.66 9.87
C HIS A 349 18.69 27.96 9.07
N CYS A 350 17.46 28.32 8.71
CA CYS A 350 17.14 29.62 8.11
C CYS A 350 17.44 30.79 9.05
N LEU A 351 17.21 30.64 10.36
CA LEU A 351 17.60 31.67 11.35
C LEU A 351 19.12 31.85 11.42
N ILE A 352 19.90 30.77 11.32
CA ILE A 352 21.37 30.83 11.28
C ILE A 352 21.83 31.57 10.02
N PHE A 353 21.25 31.24 8.87
CA PHE A 353 21.55 31.94 7.63
C PHE A 353 21.21 33.44 7.73
N GLY A 354 20.02 33.77 8.24
CA GLY A 354 19.51 35.14 8.36
C GLY A 354 20.07 35.99 9.50
N HIS A 355 20.89 35.43 10.40
CA HIS A 355 21.42 36.18 11.54
C HIS A 355 22.38 37.33 11.15
N GLY A 356 23.05 37.24 10.00
CA GLY A 356 24.05 38.21 9.54
C GLY A 356 23.87 38.60 8.07
N GLN A 357 24.55 39.68 7.69
CA GLN A 357 24.69 40.03 6.26
C GLN A 357 25.50 38.94 5.55
N ARG A 358 25.03 38.53 4.36
CA ARG A 358 25.67 37.50 3.54
C ARG A 358 26.18 38.06 2.23
N SER A 359 27.35 37.60 1.81
CA SER A 359 27.96 37.88 0.51
C SER A 359 27.74 36.69 -0.43
N TYR A 360 27.54 36.96 -1.72
CA TYR A 360 27.48 35.90 -2.74
C TYR A 360 28.73 35.01 -2.76
N LYS A 361 29.87 35.50 -2.26
CA LYS A 361 31.13 34.75 -2.15
C LYS A 361 31.10 33.66 -1.07
N GLU A 362 30.15 33.72 -0.15
CA GLU A 362 29.95 32.69 0.87
C GLU A 362 29.10 31.53 0.34
N LEU A 363 28.49 31.67 -0.86
CA LEU A 363 27.68 30.63 -1.48
C LEU A 363 28.53 29.74 -2.40
N PRO A 364 28.31 28.41 -2.43
CA PRO A 364 27.29 27.67 -1.67
C PRO A 364 27.65 27.52 -0.18
N LEU A 365 26.68 27.77 0.70
CA LEU A 365 26.82 27.58 2.15
C LEU A 365 26.00 26.36 2.58
N ARG A 366 26.66 25.38 3.21
CA ARG A 366 26.05 24.11 3.59
C ARG A 366 26.01 23.97 5.10
N LEU A 367 24.84 24.01 5.71
CA LEU A 367 24.67 23.74 7.14
C LEU A 367 24.32 22.27 7.36
N PHE A 368 24.92 21.65 8.36
CA PHE A 368 24.65 20.26 8.72
C PHE A 368 24.40 20.10 10.22
N GLU A 369 23.42 19.28 10.56
CA GLU A 369 23.08 18.93 11.94
C GLU A 369 22.64 17.46 12.01
N LEU A 370 23.14 16.72 13.01
CA LEU A 370 22.44 15.50 13.43
C LEU A 370 21.21 15.91 14.25
N GLY A 371 20.18 16.36 13.52
CA GLY A 371 19.03 17.08 14.07
C GLY A 371 17.95 16.12 14.55
N THR A 372 17.72 16.11 15.87
CA THR A 372 16.63 15.32 16.46
C THR A 372 15.31 16.06 16.37
N VAL A 373 14.34 15.44 15.72
CA VAL A 373 13.00 15.97 15.46
C VAL A 373 11.92 15.05 16.02
N TYR A 374 10.71 15.59 16.15
CA TYR A 374 9.55 14.89 16.67
C TYR A 374 8.35 15.03 15.75
N ARG A 375 7.77 13.91 15.32
CA ARG A 375 6.58 13.85 14.46
C ARG A 375 5.48 13.07 15.15
N TYR A 376 4.27 13.60 15.09
CA TYR A 376 3.09 12.96 15.65
C TYR A 376 2.56 11.89 14.69
N GLU A 377 3.25 10.75 14.66
CA GLU A 377 2.80 9.57 13.93
C GLU A 377 1.66 8.87 14.70
N ARG A 378 0.58 8.51 14.01
CA ARG A 378 -0.54 7.77 14.61
C ARG A 378 -0.05 6.45 15.20
N SER A 379 -0.54 6.07 16.38
CA SER A 379 -0.04 4.91 17.13
C SER A 379 -0.07 3.60 16.32
N GLY A 380 -1.14 3.38 15.54
CA GLY A 380 -1.29 2.20 14.69
C GLY A 380 -0.31 2.12 13.52
N THR A 381 0.39 3.21 13.19
CA THR A 381 1.36 3.27 12.08
C THR A 381 2.81 3.08 12.53
N LEU A 382 3.06 3.05 13.83
CA LEU A 382 4.42 2.94 14.38
C LEU A 382 5.01 1.56 14.09
N HIS A 383 6.27 1.52 13.63
CA HIS A 383 6.93 0.28 13.24
C HIS A 383 8.43 0.29 13.54
N GLY A 384 8.79 -0.10 14.77
CA GLY A 384 10.18 -0.15 15.23
C GLY A 384 10.94 1.16 14.92
N LEU A 385 12.13 1.05 14.31
CA LEU A 385 12.88 2.20 13.81
C LEU A 385 12.44 2.74 12.43
N MET A 386 11.62 2.02 11.67
CA MET A 386 11.23 2.45 10.30
C MET A 386 10.21 3.59 10.33
N ARG A 387 9.30 3.59 11.32
CA ARG A 387 8.31 4.66 11.52
C ARG A 387 8.15 4.92 13.00
N ILE A 388 8.69 6.04 13.45
CA ILE A 388 8.93 6.37 14.86
C ILE A 388 8.62 7.86 15.10
N ARG A 389 8.30 8.26 16.34
CA ARG A 389 7.91 9.64 16.66
C ARG A 389 9.09 10.55 16.97
N GLY A 390 10.17 10.01 17.55
CA GLY A 390 11.40 10.76 17.83
C GLY A 390 12.57 10.10 17.13
N PHE A 391 13.27 10.86 16.28
CA PHE A 391 14.41 10.37 15.52
C PHE A 391 15.40 11.49 15.20
N THR A 392 16.62 11.08 14.85
CA THR A 392 17.71 11.99 14.49
C THR A 392 18.01 11.80 13.01
N GLN A 393 17.93 12.88 12.25
CA GLN A 393 18.30 12.90 10.83
C GLN A 393 19.72 13.43 10.70
N ASP A 394 20.48 12.91 9.74
CA ASP A 394 21.68 13.53 9.21
C ASP A 394 21.31 14.66 8.24
N ASP A 395 20.69 15.70 8.81
CA ASP A 395 20.01 16.74 8.07
C ASP A 395 20.96 17.85 7.61
N SER A 396 20.74 18.36 6.40
CA SER A 396 21.50 19.49 5.88
C SER A 396 20.64 20.46 5.08
N HIS A 397 20.97 21.74 5.20
CA HIS A 397 20.32 22.80 4.44
C HIS A 397 21.39 23.61 3.71
N LEU A 398 21.29 23.60 2.38
CA LEU A 398 22.21 24.28 1.49
C LEU A 398 21.57 25.57 0.98
N PHE A 399 22.30 26.66 1.12
CA PHE A 399 21.93 27.97 0.60
C PHE A 399 22.83 28.24 -0.59
N VAL A 400 22.22 28.38 -1.77
CA VAL A 400 22.92 28.47 -3.05
C VAL A 400 22.40 29.64 -3.88
N ALA A 401 23.25 30.17 -4.76
CA ALA A 401 22.79 31.10 -5.77
C ALA A 401 22.03 30.33 -6.89
N PRO A 402 21.03 30.95 -7.56
CA PRO A 402 20.24 30.25 -8.58
C PRO A 402 21.06 29.62 -9.71
N ASP A 403 22.18 30.25 -10.09
CA ASP A 403 23.11 29.76 -11.12
C ASP A 403 23.98 28.57 -10.66
N GLN A 404 24.04 28.29 -9.36
CA GLN A 404 24.80 27.18 -8.77
C GLN A 404 23.92 25.94 -8.49
N LEU A 405 22.59 26.06 -8.64
CA LEU A 405 21.64 25.05 -8.17
C LEU A 405 21.87 23.66 -8.78
N ALA A 406 21.99 23.57 -10.11
CA ALA A 406 22.16 22.28 -10.80
C ALA A 406 23.48 21.58 -10.41
N ASP A 407 24.58 22.34 -10.33
CA ASP A 407 25.88 21.80 -9.92
C ASP A 407 25.85 21.31 -8.47
N GLU A 408 25.15 22.02 -7.58
CA GLU A 408 25.01 21.60 -6.18
C GLU A 408 24.14 20.35 -6.03
N ILE A 409 23.05 20.23 -6.79
CA ILE A 409 22.20 19.03 -6.81
C ILE A 409 23.02 17.81 -7.27
N ALA A 410 23.81 17.95 -8.35
CA ALA A 410 24.67 16.88 -8.85
C ALA A 410 25.70 16.46 -7.79
N SER A 411 26.38 17.43 -7.17
CA SER A 411 27.34 17.18 -6.08
C SER A 411 26.69 16.49 -4.88
N LEU A 412 25.48 16.90 -4.50
CA LEU A 412 24.72 16.27 -3.41
C LEU A 412 24.34 14.84 -3.75
N LEU A 413 23.91 14.56 -4.98
CA LEU A 413 23.57 13.22 -5.42
C LEU A 413 24.79 12.29 -5.37
N ASP A 414 25.95 12.75 -5.85
CA ASP A 414 27.21 12.01 -5.76
C ASP A 414 27.60 11.75 -4.29
N PHE A 415 27.42 12.74 -3.43
CA PHE A 415 27.64 12.59 -1.99
C PHE A 415 26.74 11.52 -1.38
N VAL A 416 25.42 11.58 -1.60
CA VAL A 416 24.44 10.61 -1.09
C VAL A 416 24.77 9.20 -1.57
N LEU A 417 25.07 9.03 -2.86
CA LEU A 417 25.44 7.73 -3.42
C LEU A 417 26.75 7.20 -2.84
N SER A 418 27.73 8.07 -2.57
CA SER A 418 28.97 7.67 -1.92
C SER A 418 28.73 7.13 -0.50
N VAL A 419 27.83 7.76 0.26
CA VAL A 419 27.47 7.34 1.61
C VAL A 419 26.74 6.00 1.57
N LEU A 420 25.72 5.86 0.72
CA LEU A 420 24.95 4.61 0.60
C LEU A 420 25.85 3.43 0.18
N ARG A 421 26.74 3.63 -0.79
CA ARG A 421 27.70 2.60 -1.23
C ARG A 421 28.67 2.19 -0.12
N ALA A 422 29.06 3.11 0.76
CA ALA A 422 29.91 2.78 1.91
C ALA A 422 29.22 1.84 2.91
N PHE A 423 27.89 1.86 2.97
CA PHE A 423 27.08 0.91 3.73
C PHE A 423 26.76 -0.39 2.96
N GLY A 424 27.30 -0.55 1.75
CA GLY A 424 27.11 -1.75 0.92
C GLY A 424 25.80 -1.78 0.13
N PHE A 425 25.10 -0.65 0.00
CA PHE A 425 23.94 -0.54 -0.88
C PHE A 425 24.43 -0.25 -2.31
N GLU A 426 24.10 -1.13 -3.26
CA GLU A 426 24.52 -1.01 -4.67
C GLU A 426 23.35 -0.77 -5.64
N GLU A 427 22.15 -1.22 -5.27
CA GLU A 427 20.93 -1.09 -6.06
C GLU A 427 20.09 0.09 -5.56
N PHE A 428 19.79 1.03 -6.45
CA PHE A 428 19.07 2.26 -6.12
C PHE A 428 17.91 2.47 -7.09
N THR A 429 16.82 3.03 -6.59
CA THR A 429 15.74 3.58 -7.40
C THR A 429 15.61 5.06 -7.08
N PHE A 430 15.48 5.90 -8.10
CA PHE A 430 15.28 7.33 -7.95
C PHE A 430 13.84 7.68 -8.30
N ASN A 431 13.20 8.45 -7.43
CA ASN A 431 11.87 9.01 -7.67
C ASN A 431 11.98 10.53 -7.55
N LEU A 432 11.44 11.25 -8.53
CA LEU A 432 11.34 12.70 -8.50
C LEU A 432 9.90 13.09 -8.15
N SER A 433 9.70 13.62 -6.94
CA SER A 433 8.40 14.13 -6.51
C SER A 433 8.19 15.54 -7.06
N THR A 434 7.14 15.72 -7.88
CA THR A 434 6.78 17.00 -8.50
C THR A 434 5.62 17.67 -7.73
N LYS A 435 5.22 18.87 -8.20
CA LYS A 435 4.13 19.66 -7.62
C LYS A 435 2.84 18.82 -7.45
N ASP A 436 2.28 18.85 -6.24
CA ASP A 436 0.96 18.32 -5.93
C ASP A 436 -0.14 19.27 -6.46
N PRO A 437 -1.17 18.80 -7.18
CA PRO A 437 -2.23 19.66 -7.72
C PRO A 437 -3.10 20.35 -6.67
N GLU A 438 -3.26 19.73 -5.49
CA GLU A 438 -4.21 20.14 -4.45
C GLU A 438 -3.52 20.80 -3.26
N LYS A 439 -2.29 20.39 -2.93
CA LYS A 439 -1.57 20.85 -1.73
C LYS A 439 -0.12 21.25 -2.03
N TYR A 440 0.09 22.50 -2.43
CA TYR A 440 1.41 23.07 -2.70
C TYR A 440 1.55 24.53 -2.19
N VAL A 441 2.79 25.03 -2.11
CA VAL A 441 3.08 26.43 -1.77
C VAL A 441 3.98 27.07 -2.83
N GLY A 442 3.89 28.38 -2.99
CA GLY A 442 4.68 29.14 -3.97
C GLY A 442 4.01 29.24 -5.34
N ALA A 443 4.64 30.00 -6.23
CA ALA A 443 4.13 30.27 -7.57
C ALA A 443 4.52 29.17 -8.57
N ASP A 444 3.74 29.03 -9.65
CA ASP A 444 3.92 27.97 -10.65
C ASP A 444 5.25 28.07 -11.40
N ASP A 445 5.75 29.28 -11.62
CA ASP A 445 7.06 29.52 -12.23
C ASP A 445 8.21 28.98 -11.37
N VAL A 446 8.12 29.12 -10.05
CA VAL A 446 9.09 28.55 -9.10
C VAL A 446 9.06 27.02 -9.16
N TRP A 447 7.87 26.41 -9.18
CA TRP A 447 7.72 24.96 -9.32
C TRP A 447 8.26 24.44 -10.65
N ASN A 448 7.99 25.14 -11.75
CA ASN A 448 8.50 24.77 -13.08
C ASN A 448 10.03 24.83 -13.11
N GLN A 449 10.63 25.87 -12.53
CA GLN A 449 12.08 25.99 -12.42
C GLN A 449 12.67 24.88 -11.54
N ALA A 450 12.07 24.62 -10.37
CA ALA A 450 12.54 23.59 -9.43
C ALA A 450 12.41 22.17 -9.98
N THR A 451 11.38 21.89 -10.80
CA THR A 451 11.19 20.57 -11.42
C THR A 451 12.15 20.32 -12.58
N ALA A 452 12.59 21.38 -13.27
CA ALA A 452 13.48 21.29 -14.42
C ALA A 452 14.98 21.34 -14.07
N ALA A 453 15.33 21.95 -12.93
CA ALA A 453 16.69 21.98 -12.38
C ALA A 453 17.09 20.60 -11.83
#